data_AF-A0A4R4XXI1-F1
#
_entry.id   AF-A0A4R4XXI1-F1
#
_cell.length_a   1.000
_cell.length_b   1.000
_cell.length_c   1.000
_cell.angle_alpha   90.00
_cell.angle_beta   90.00
_cell.angle_gamma   90.00
#
_symmetry.space_group_name_H-M   'P 1'
#
loop_
_entity.id
_entity.type
_entity.pdbx_description
1 polymer ?
#
loop_
_entity_poly.entity_id
_entity_poly.type
_entity_poly.pdbx_seq_one_letter_code
_entity_poly.pdbx_strand_id
1 'polypeptide(L)'
;MKKVLAVLLALPLVAGCEVTQRISEGAYRNAVSDGVENELQRQGIELQERPLCTTPQTSADSVVRVNCTALTQTSEPVIVRGVAYNADTVRPRESYVVTVAGREVLRKNCLSLGCGKR
;
A
#
# COMPACT_ATOMS: atom_id res chain seq x y z
N MET A 1 -11.55 58.64 -10.62
CA MET A 1 -12.05 57.42 -9.94
C MET A 1 -11.63 56.20 -10.75
N LYS A 2 -10.52 55.54 -10.39
CA LYS A 2 -10.01 54.36 -11.11
C LYS A 2 -10.63 53.10 -10.51
N LYS A 3 -11.50 52.42 -11.27
CA LYS A 3 -12.05 51.10 -10.91
C LYS A 3 -11.04 50.04 -11.33
N VAL A 4 -10.41 49.37 -10.37
CA VAL A 4 -9.56 48.20 -10.62
C VAL A 4 -10.48 46.97 -10.62
N LEU A 5 -10.67 46.39 -11.80
CA LEU A 5 -11.41 45.14 -11.98
C LEU A 5 -10.50 43.99 -11.52
N ALA A 6 -10.75 43.45 -10.32
CA ALA A 6 -10.08 42.26 -9.83
C ALA A 6 -10.75 41.03 -10.48
N VAL A 7 -10.13 40.51 -11.54
CA VAL A 7 -10.49 39.20 -12.11
C VAL A 7 -9.88 38.14 -11.20
N LEU A 8 -10.68 37.57 -10.30
CA LEU A 8 -10.29 36.36 -9.56
C LEU A 8 -10.20 35.19 -10.54
N LEU A 9 -8.99 34.69 -10.77
CA LEU A 9 -8.76 33.42 -11.43
C LEU A 9 -9.27 32.28 -10.53
N ALA A 10 -10.44 31.73 -10.87
CA ALA A 10 -10.87 30.43 -10.38
C ALA A 10 -10.11 29.34 -11.14
N LEU A 11 -8.99 28.88 -10.59
CA LEU A 11 -8.26 27.70 -11.09
C LEU A 11 -8.99 26.42 -10.65
N PRO A 12 -9.20 25.42 -11.54
CA PRO A 12 -9.92 24.20 -11.22
C PRO A 12 -9.01 23.26 -10.41
N LEU A 13 -9.17 23.27 -9.08
CA LEU A 13 -8.38 22.49 -8.10
C LEU A 13 -8.69 20.98 -8.06
N VAL A 14 -9.58 20.48 -8.92
CA VAL A 14 -10.07 19.10 -8.86
C VAL A 14 -9.09 18.03 -9.34
N ALA A 15 -8.15 18.36 -10.24
CA ALA A 15 -7.19 17.37 -10.76
C ALA A 15 -6.09 16.97 -9.75
N GLY A 16 -5.82 17.79 -8.73
CA GLY A 16 -4.73 17.56 -7.78
C GLY A 16 -5.00 16.43 -6.79
N CYS A 17 -6.26 16.24 -6.37
CA CYS A 17 -6.63 15.23 -5.37
C CYS A 17 -6.49 13.81 -5.94
N GLU A 18 -6.97 13.58 -7.16
CA GLU A 18 -6.96 12.25 -7.80
C GLU A 18 -5.53 11.80 -8.14
N VAL A 19 -4.67 12.71 -8.60
CA VAL A 19 -3.26 12.42 -8.85
C VAL A 19 -2.54 12.09 -7.55
N THR A 20 -2.75 12.89 -6.49
CA THR A 20 -2.17 12.63 -5.17
C THR A 20 -2.64 11.31 -4.56
N GLN A 21 -3.93 10.97 -4.74
CA GLN A 21 -4.50 9.70 -4.31
C GLN A 21 -3.87 8.52 -5.04
N ARG A 22 -3.74 8.58 -6.37
CA ARG A 22 -3.05 7.53 -7.15
C ARG A 22 -1.58 7.36 -6.76
N ILE A 23 -0.88 8.48 -6.49
CA ILE A 23 0.50 8.45 -5.99
C ILE A 23 0.54 7.80 -4.60
N SER A 24 -0.42 8.12 -3.72
CA SER A 24 -0.54 7.52 -2.39
C SER A 24 -0.80 6.01 -2.44
N GLU A 25 -1.69 5.56 -3.33
CA GLU A 25 -1.93 4.13 -3.56
C GLU A 25 -0.68 3.43 -4.13
N GLY A 26 0.03 4.07 -5.07
CA GLY A 26 1.29 3.56 -5.60
C GLY A 26 2.37 3.44 -4.54
N ALA A 27 2.53 4.48 -3.72
CA ALA A 27 3.46 4.49 -2.61
C ALA A 27 3.13 3.39 -1.59
N TYR A 28 1.85 3.21 -1.26
CA TYR A 28 1.39 2.15 -0.37
C TYR A 28 1.71 0.76 -0.93
N ARG A 29 1.44 0.49 -2.21
CA ARG A 29 1.77 -0.79 -2.85
C ARG A 29 3.27 -1.08 -2.81
N ASN A 30 4.11 -0.07 -3.09
CA ASN A 30 5.55 -0.21 -3.03
C ASN A 30 6.03 -0.50 -1.60
N ALA A 31 5.53 0.23 -0.60
CA ALA A 31 5.87 0.00 0.79
C ALA A 31 5.49 -1.41 1.28
N VAL A 32 4.32 -1.91 0.87
CA VAL A 32 3.90 -3.29 1.19
C VAL A 32 4.79 -4.30 0.49
N SER A 33 5.12 -4.07 -0.77
CA SER A 33 5.99 -4.94 -1.56
C SER A 33 7.38 -5.08 -0.93
N ASP A 34 8.06 -3.97 -0.67
CA ASP A 34 9.38 -3.92 -0.03
C ASP A 34 9.31 -4.49 1.40
N GLY A 35 8.21 -4.24 2.12
CA GLY A 35 8.01 -4.74 3.47
C GLY A 35 7.84 -6.25 3.55
N VAL A 36 7.12 -6.86 2.60
CA VAL A 36 6.97 -8.32 2.50
C VAL A 36 8.29 -8.97 2.15
N GLU A 37 9.02 -8.44 1.17
CA GLU A 37 10.34 -8.95 0.77
C GLU A 37 11.27 -9.01 1.98
N ASN A 38 11.38 -7.91 2.73
CA ASN A 38 12.20 -7.84 3.93
C ASN A 38 11.76 -8.81 5.04
N GLU A 39 10.45 -9.00 5.24
CA GLU A 39 9.94 -9.94 6.25
C GLU A 39 10.19 -11.41 5.88
N LEU A 40 10.01 -11.77 4.61
CA LEU A 40 10.26 -13.13 4.14
C LEU A 40 11.75 -13.45 4.13
N GLN A 41 12.60 -12.49 3.72
CA GLN A 41 14.05 -12.64 3.81
C GLN A 41 14.51 -12.88 5.25
N ARG A 42 13.96 -12.15 6.23
CA ARG A 42 14.24 -12.40 7.67
C ARG A 42 13.82 -13.80 8.15
N GLN A 43 12.88 -14.45 7.47
CA GLN A 43 12.47 -15.83 7.73
C GLN A 43 13.26 -16.86 6.92
N GLY A 44 14.24 -16.44 6.11
CA GLY A 44 15.00 -17.32 5.22
C GLY A 44 14.24 -17.75 3.96
N ILE A 45 13.18 -17.02 3.58
CA ILE A 45 12.40 -17.25 2.37
C ILE A 45 12.80 -16.19 1.34
N GLU A 46 13.61 -16.59 0.37
CA GLU A 46 14.08 -15.73 -0.71
C GLU A 46 13.09 -15.73 -1.88
N LEU A 47 12.83 -14.55 -2.45
CA LEU A 47 11.96 -14.37 -3.61
C LEU A 47 12.79 -14.29 -4.90
N GLN A 48 12.20 -14.70 -6.03
CA GLN A 48 12.84 -14.53 -7.36
C GLN A 48 12.87 -13.06 -7.76
N GLU A 49 11.78 -12.36 -7.46
CA GLU A 49 11.57 -10.95 -7.74
C GLU A 49 10.69 -10.34 -6.66
N ARG A 50 10.68 -9.01 -6.62
CA ARG A 50 9.90 -8.26 -5.67
C ARG A 50 8.38 -8.50 -5.90
N PRO A 51 7.54 -8.61 -4.84
CA PRO A 51 6.11 -8.87 -5.01
C PRO A 51 5.37 -7.86 -5.88
N LEU A 52 4.55 -8.37 -6.81
CA LEU A 52 3.66 -7.56 -7.64
C LEU A 52 2.38 -7.27 -6.86
N CYS A 53 2.15 -6.01 -6.50
CA CYS A 53 1.02 -5.58 -5.68
C CYS A 53 -0.06 -4.84 -6.47
N THR A 54 -1.33 -5.07 -6.11
CA THR A 54 -2.51 -4.40 -6.67
C THR A 54 -3.46 -3.94 -5.56
N THR A 55 -4.13 -2.81 -5.77
CA THR A 55 -5.20 -2.29 -4.90
C THR A 55 -6.54 -2.51 -5.62
N PRO A 56 -7.39 -3.44 -5.15
CA PRO A 56 -8.69 -3.69 -5.79
C PRO A 56 -9.57 -2.43 -5.75
N GLN A 57 -10.36 -2.20 -6.80
CA GLN A 57 -11.27 -1.05 -6.92
C GLN A 57 -12.35 -1.01 -5.85
N THR A 58 -12.59 -2.10 -5.11
CA THR A 58 -13.59 -2.21 -4.04
C THR A 58 -13.11 -1.66 -2.68
N SER A 59 -12.05 -0.85 -2.69
CA SER A 59 -11.58 -0.15 -1.49
C SER A 59 -12.54 1.01 -1.20
N ALA A 60 -13.31 0.92 -0.10
CA ALA A 60 -14.14 2.02 0.37
C ALA A 60 -13.25 3.15 0.92
N ASP A 61 -13.77 4.38 1.03
CA ASP A 61 -12.99 5.60 1.33
C ASP A 61 -12.00 5.49 2.51
N SER A 62 -12.30 4.68 3.53
CA SER A 62 -11.43 4.48 4.71
C SER A 62 -10.79 3.08 4.81
N VAL A 63 -11.05 2.19 3.86
CA VAL A 63 -10.54 0.81 3.85
C VAL A 63 -9.83 0.50 2.54
N VAL A 64 -8.50 0.42 2.61
CA VAL A 64 -7.65 0.10 1.47
C VAL A 64 -7.23 -1.36 1.54
N ARG A 65 -7.48 -2.12 0.48
CA ARG A 65 -7.02 -3.51 0.35
C ARG A 65 -5.83 -3.58 -0.60
N VAL A 66 -4.91 -4.50 -0.31
CA VAL A 66 -3.79 -4.79 -1.19
C VAL A 66 -3.64 -6.29 -1.33
N ASN A 67 -3.42 -6.75 -2.56
CA ASN A 67 -3.07 -8.13 -2.87
C ASN A 67 -1.72 -8.11 -3.57
N CYS A 68 -0.78 -8.91 -3.10
CA CYS A 68 0.48 -9.11 -3.80
C CYS A 68 0.74 -10.58 -4.12
N THR A 69 1.42 -10.83 -5.22
CA THR A 69 1.87 -12.15 -5.63
C THR A 69 3.36 -12.14 -5.93
N ALA A 70 4.05 -13.23 -5.60
CA ALA A 70 5.44 -13.46 -5.95
C ALA A 70 5.71 -14.97 -6.07
N LEU A 71 6.94 -15.31 -6.42
CA LEU A 71 7.45 -16.68 -6.38
C LEU A 71 8.70 -16.73 -5.48
N THR A 72 8.83 -17.80 -4.69
CA THR A 72 10.09 -18.10 -4.00
C THR A 72 11.15 -18.56 -5.01
N GLN A 73 12.43 -18.58 -4.62
CA GLN A 73 13.50 -19.16 -5.44
C GLN A 73 13.25 -20.63 -5.85
N THR A 74 12.45 -21.35 -5.06
CA THR A 74 12.01 -22.74 -5.34
C THR A 74 10.74 -22.82 -6.18
N SER A 75 10.27 -21.70 -6.74
CA SER A 75 9.02 -21.56 -7.51
C SER A 75 7.73 -21.84 -6.74
N GLU A 76 7.75 -21.68 -5.42
CA GLU A 76 6.55 -21.78 -4.60
C GLU A 76 5.75 -20.47 -4.67
N PRO A 77 4.42 -20.53 -4.81
CA PRO A 77 3.60 -19.33 -4.91
C PRO A 77 3.52 -18.62 -3.56
N VAL A 78 3.79 -17.32 -3.59
CA VAL A 78 3.63 -16.42 -2.45
C VAL A 78 2.42 -15.53 -2.68
N ILE A 79 1.50 -15.49 -1.73
CA ILE A 79 0.31 -14.64 -1.76
C ILE A 79 0.30 -13.78 -0.51
N VAL A 80 0.15 -12.47 -0.71
CA VAL A 80 0.00 -11.47 0.34
C VAL A 80 -1.40 -10.91 0.27
N ARG A 81 -2.08 -10.87 1.41
CA ARG A 81 -3.35 -10.16 1.58
C ARG A 81 -3.19 -9.14 2.68
N GLY A 82 -3.36 -7.87 2.33
CA GLY A 82 -3.28 -6.74 3.25
C GLY A 82 -4.58 -5.94 3.29
N VAL A 83 -4.88 -5.39 4.46
CA VAL A 83 -5.94 -4.41 4.65
C VAL A 83 -5.45 -3.31 5.57
N ALA A 84 -5.68 -2.05 5.18
CA ALA A 84 -5.51 -0.88 6.00
C ALA A 84 -6.89 -0.27 6.28
N TYR A 85 -7.25 -0.19 7.56
CA TYR A 85 -8.45 0.47 8.05
C TYR A 85 -8.12 1.88 8.51
N ASN A 86 -9.10 2.79 8.43
CA ASN A 86 -8.94 4.19 8.79
C ASN A 86 -7.77 4.84 8.01
N ALA A 87 -7.65 4.49 6.73
CA ALA A 87 -6.56 4.91 5.85
C ALA A 87 -6.54 6.42 5.58
N ASP A 88 -7.66 7.08 5.82
CA ASP A 88 -7.90 8.53 5.77
C ASP A 88 -7.42 9.27 7.03
N THR A 89 -6.94 8.54 8.04
CA THR A 89 -6.48 9.10 9.32
C THR A 89 -4.96 9.06 9.46
N VAL A 90 -4.43 9.86 10.38
CA VAL A 90 -2.99 9.86 10.73
C VAL A 90 -2.51 8.57 11.43
N ARG A 91 -3.43 7.65 11.77
CA ARG A 91 -3.12 6.38 12.46
C ARG A 91 -3.92 5.22 11.85
N PRO A 92 -3.58 4.80 10.61
CA PRO A 92 -4.21 3.65 10.00
C PRO A 92 -3.92 2.37 10.80
N ARG A 93 -4.84 1.42 10.77
CA ARG A 93 -4.65 0.09 11.35
C ARG A 93 -4.49 -0.92 10.24
N GLU A 94 -3.34 -1.56 10.18
CA GLU A 94 -3.01 -2.49 9.12
C GLU A 94 -3.11 -3.94 9.59
N SER A 95 -3.37 -4.86 8.66
CA SER A 95 -3.30 -6.30 8.87
C SER A 95 -2.88 -6.98 7.58
N TYR A 96 -1.84 -7.80 7.66
CA TYR A 96 -1.24 -8.53 6.57
C TYR A 96 -1.16 -10.02 6.89
N VAL A 97 -1.48 -10.84 5.90
CA VAL A 97 -1.29 -12.29 5.91
C VAL A 97 -0.48 -12.67 4.68
N VAL A 98 0.58 -13.43 4.88
CA VAL A 98 1.40 -13.98 3.80
C VAL A 98 1.35 -15.50 3.86
N THR A 99 1.06 -16.11 2.71
CA THR A 99 1.09 -17.55 2.53
C THR A 99 2.13 -17.94 1.49
N VAL A 100 2.85 -19.03 1.74
CA VAL A 100 3.76 -19.68 0.79
C VAL A 100 3.23 -21.09 0.54
N ALA A 101 3.03 -21.45 -0.73
CA ALA A 101 2.41 -22.72 -1.13
C ALA A 101 1.06 -22.98 -0.40
N GLY A 102 0.30 -21.92 -0.12
CA GLY A 102 -0.98 -21.99 0.60
C GLY A 102 -0.89 -22.08 2.13
N ARG A 103 0.31 -22.20 2.71
CA ARG A 103 0.52 -22.21 4.16
C ARG A 103 0.84 -20.81 4.67
N GLU A 104 0.17 -20.37 5.73
CA GLU A 104 0.51 -19.10 6.40
C GLU A 104 1.91 -19.17 7.02
N VAL A 105 2.75 -18.20 6.65
CA VAL A 105 4.12 -18.04 7.18
C VAL A 105 4.28 -16.73 7.95
N LEU A 106 3.40 -15.76 7.70
CA LEU A 106 3.45 -14.45 8.35
C LEU A 106 2.04 -13.91 8.55
N ARG A 107 1.78 -13.40 9.76
CA ARG A 107 0.64 -12.54 10.07
C ARG A 107 1.12 -11.38 10.93
N LYS A 108 0.96 -10.15 10.45
CA LYS A 108 1.40 -8.94 11.15
C LYS A 108 0.41 -7.80 10.96
N ASN A 109 0.45 -6.83 11.87
CA ASN A 109 -0.35 -5.61 11.85
C ASN A 109 0.46 -4.36 11.47
N CYS A 110 1.64 -4.58 10.90
CA CYS A 110 2.55 -3.60 10.34
C CYS A 110 3.58 -4.37 9.50
N LEU A 111 4.21 -3.73 8.52
CA LEU A 111 5.33 -4.28 7.77
C LEU A 111 6.52 -3.31 7.81
N SER A 112 7.73 -3.84 7.89
CA SER A 112 8.99 -3.07 7.83
C SER A 112 9.12 -1.95 8.89
N LEU A 113 9.87 -0.89 8.57
CA LEU A 113 10.30 0.21 9.46
C LEU A 113 9.15 1.00 10.14
N GLY A 114 7.91 0.83 9.69
CA GLY A 114 6.73 1.38 10.37
C GLY A 114 6.36 0.63 11.67
N CYS A 115 6.86 -0.59 11.85
CA CYS A 115 6.70 -1.40 13.05
C CYS A 115 7.63 -0.93 14.20
N GLY A 116 7.35 0.23 14.80
CA GLY A 116 8.22 0.69 15.90
C GLY A 116 7.87 1.99 16.61
N LYS A 117 6.81 2.69 16.19
CA LYS A 117 6.27 3.83 16.95
C LYS A 117 4.89 3.48 17.49
N ARG A 118 4.85 2.60 18.49
CA ARG A 118 3.73 2.48 19.43
C ARG A 118 4.18 2.96 20.78
#